data_AF-A0A3D2K1K3-F1
#
_entry.id   AF-A0A3D2K1K3-F1
#
_cell.length_a   1.000
_cell.length_b   1.000
_cell.length_c   1.000
_cell.angle_alpha   90.00
_cell.angle_beta   90.00
_cell.angle_gamma   90.00
#
_symmetry.space_group_name_H-M   'P 1'
#
loop_
_entity.id
_entity.type
_entity.pdbx_description
1 polymer ?
#
loop_
_entity_poly.entity_id
_entity_poly.type
_entity_poly.pdbx_seq_one_letter_code
_entity_poly.pdbx_strand_id
1 'polypeptide(L)'
;YSIHVGQAGKQSYETEGNMDVETVRYVEGDMYLNQLFNTLAGALDVFSPDLVIWVAGADNHSNDLLGNMMLSVADMQRRDNVIIRAFIKNRIPLAILYGGGYNRQPELTAKLHRNTVASAKKIAGEFGKI
;
A
#
# COMPACT_ATOMS: atom_id res chain seq x y z
N TYR A 1 -4.61 7.83 6.79
CA TYR A 1 -4.62 6.36 6.80
C TYR A 1 -3.21 5.88 6.51
N SER A 2 -2.61 5.16 7.44
CA SER A 2 -1.35 4.42 7.25
C SER A 2 -1.49 3.02 7.83
N ILE A 3 -0.63 2.10 7.40
CA ILE A 3 -0.43 0.82 8.08
C ILE A 3 1.07 0.59 8.21
N HIS A 4 1.55 0.33 9.42
CA HIS A 4 2.97 0.25 9.70
C HIS A 4 3.26 -0.75 10.83
N VAL A 5 4.48 -1.29 10.86
CA VAL A 5 4.91 -2.14 11.97
C VAL A 5 5.11 -1.27 13.21
N GLY A 6 4.47 -1.64 14.33
CA GLY A 6 4.59 -0.90 15.60
C GLY A 6 6.06 -0.74 16.03
N GLN A 7 6.43 0.47 16.44
CA GLN A 7 7.80 0.79 16.84
C GLN A 7 8.04 0.43 18.30
N ALA A 8 8.47 -0.81 18.57
CA ALA A 8 9.00 -1.14 19.89
C ALA A 8 10.29 -0.34 20.17
N GLY A 9 10.17 0.75 20.93
CA GLY A 9 11.32 1.49 21.47
C GLY A 9 12.00 2.50 20.55
N LYS A 10 11.42 2.84 19.39
CA LYS A 10 11.89 3.97 18.57
C LYS A 10 10.92 5.14 18.70
N GLN A 11 11.49 6.30 19.02
CA GLN A 11 10.81 7.58 18.99
C GLN A 11 10.89 8.10 17.55
N SER A 12 9.95 7.72 16.68
CA SER A 12 9.74 8.48 15.44
C SER A 12 8.94 9.73 15.78
N TYR A 13 9.39 10.87 15.27
CA TYR A 13 8.59 12.10 15.27
C TYR A 13 7.61 12.00 14.11
N GLU A 14 6.60 11.15 14.26
CA GLU A 14 5.47 11.12 13.34
C GLU A 14 4.42 12.09 13.85
N THR A 15 3.99 13.01 12.98
CA THR A 15 2.78 13.80 13.26
C THR A 15 1.62 12.83 13.31
N GLU A 16 0.85 12.82 14.40
CA GLU A 16 -0.32 11.95 14.54
C GLU A 16 -1.26 12.13 13.34
N GLY A 17 -1.47 11.04 12.60
CA GLY A 17 -2.51 10.95 11.61
C GLY A 17 -3.86 10.61 12.26
N ASN A 18 -4.95 10.93 11.58
CA ASN A 18 -6.28 10.59 12.10
C ASN A 18 -6.59 9.09 12.03
N MET A 19 -5.78 8.30 11.33
CA MET A 19 -5.93 6.85 11.25
C MET A 19 -4.60 6.19 10.91
N ASP A 20 -3.93 5.71 11.96
CA ASP A 20 -2.65 5.01 11.90
C ASP A 20 -2.81 3.59 12.43
N VAL A 21 -2.67 2.61 11.54
CA VAL A 21 -2.95 1.20 11.84
C VAL A 21 -1.64 0.48 12.14
N GLU A 22 -1.44 0.08 13.39
CA GLU A 22 -0.31 -0.77 13.74
C GLU A 22 -0.51 -2.22 13.29
N THR A 23 0.56 -2.83 12.77
CA THR A 23 0.62 -4.26 12.46
C THR A 23 1.80 -4.93 13.16
N VAL A 24 1.77 -6.26 13.21
CA VAL A 24 2.81 -7.06 13.85
C VAL A 24 4.06 -7.13 12.98
N ARG A 25 5.23 -7.18 13.64
CA ARG A 25 6.49 -7.39 12.95
C ARG A 25 6.46 -8.72 12.21
N TYR A 26 6.98 -8.73 10.99
CA TYR A 26 7.03 -9.88 10.09
C TYR A 26 5.66 -10.41 9.67
N VAL A 27 4.63 -9.55 9.69
CA VAL A 27 3.31 -9.88 9.13
C VAL A 27 3.45 -10.40 7.69
N GLU A 28 2.77 -11.50 7.41
CA GLU A 28 2.75 -12.14 6.09
C GLU A 28 1.64 -11.57 5.21
N GLY A 29 1.70 -11.88 3.91
CA GLY A 29 0.83 -11.32 2.87
C GLY A 29 -0.65 -11.33 3.21
N ASP A 30 -1.25 -12.49 3.46
CA ASP A 30 -2.70 -12.58 3.68
C ASP A 30 -3.15 -11.84 4.95
N MET A 31 -2.39 -11.92 6.04
CA MET A 31 -2.70 -11.17 7.27
C MET A 31 -2.63 -9.66 7.04
N TYR A 32 -1.56 -9.18 6.39
CA TYR A 32 -1.39 -7.77 6.07
C TYR A 32 -2.51 -7.26 5.16
N LEU A 33 -2.83 -8.00 4.09
CA LEU A 33 -3.83 -7.60 3.12
C LEU A 33 -5.23 -7.59 3.73
N ASN A 34 -5.58 -8.59 4.53
CA ASN A 34 -6.86 -8.63 5.25
C ASN A 34 -6.99 -7.44 6.21
N GLN A 35 -5.94 -7.15 6.98
CA GLN A 35 -5.93 -6.00 7.88
C GLN A 35 -6.11 -4.71 7.09
N LEU A 36 -5.25 -4.45 6.11
CA LEU A 36 -5.27 -3.27 5.26
C LEU A 36 -6.64 -3.03 4.62
N PHE A 37 -7.24 -4.04 4.00
CA PHE A 37 -8.51 -3.84 3.30
C PHE A 37 -9.67 -3.57 4.25
N ASN A 38 -9.71 -4.25 5.40
CA ASN A 38 -10.76 -4.04 6.39
C ASN A 38 -10.65 -2.66 7.04
N THR A 39 -9.45 -2.24 7.47
CA THR A 39 -9.28 -0.94 8.13
C THR A 39 -9.37 0.22 7.15
N LEU A 40 -8.93 0.06 5.89
CA LEU A 40 -9.13 1.08 4.86
C LEU A 40 -10.61 1.25 4.49
N ALA A 41 -11.39 0.17 4.44
CA ALA A 41 -12.83 0.26 4.24
C ALA A 41 -13.48 1.07 5.37
N GLY A 42 -13.16 0.77 6.63
CA GLY A 42 -13.63 1.55 7.78
C GLY A 42 -13.18 3.02 7.75
N ALA A 43 -11.99 3.31 7.22
CA ALA A 43 -11.53 4.68 7.00
C ALA A 43 -12.45 5.45 6.05
N LEU A 44 -12.87 4.80 4.96
CA LEU A 44 -13.72 5.39 3.92
C LEU A 44 -15.18 5.49 4.35
N ASP A 45 -15.61 4.72 5.36
CA ASP A 45 -16.93 4.90 5.98
C ASP A 45 -17.02 6.19 6.82
N VAL A 46 -15.88 6.68 7.31
CA VAL A 46 -15.79 7.88 8.16
C VAL A 46 -15.35 9.12 7.35
N PHE A 47 -14.65 8.93 6.23
CA PHE A 47 -14.14 10.00 5.38
C PHE A 47 -14.48 9.78 3.91
N SER A 48 -15.02 10.82 3.24
CA SER A 48 -15.37 10.80 1.82
C SER A 48 -14.38 11.65 1.00
N PRO A 49 -13.23 11.10 0.56
CA PRO A 49 -12.22 11.85 -0.17
C PRO A 49 -12.69 12.26 -1.58
N ASP A 50 -12.44 13.51 -1.96
CA ASP A 50 -12.51 13.95 -3.36
C ASP A 50 -11.29 13.51 -4.19
N LEU A 51 -10.18 13.18 -3.51
CA LEU A 51 -8.93 12.68 -4.11
C LEU A 51 -8.20 11.80 -3.10
N VAL A 52 -7.65 10.69 -3.57
CA VAL A 52 -6.73 9.85 -2.81
C VAL A 52 -5.33 9.96 -3.39
N ILE A 53 -4.36 10.26 -2.52
CA ILE A 53 -2.93 10.15 -2.81
C ILE A 53 -2.44 8.85 -2.17
N TRP A 54 -2.22 7.83 -3.00
CA TRP A 54 -1.71 6.53 -2.55
C TRP A 54 -0.19 6.48 -2.67
N VAL A 55 0.49 6.54 -1.52
CA VAL A 55 1.94 6.37 -1.43
C VAL A 55 2.25 4.87 -1.40
N ALA A 56 2.55 4.30 -2.57
CA ALA A 56 2.81 2.88 -2.75
C ALA A 56 4.26 2.53 -2.35
N GLY A 57 4.50 2.38 -1.05
CA GLY A 57 5.76 1.86 -0.51
C GLY A 57 6.04 0.43 -0.97
N ALA A 58 7.31 0.14 -1.24
CA ALA A 58 7.85 -1.17 -1.59
C ALA A 58 8.63 -1.82 -0.42
N ASP A 59 8.68 -1.15 0.72
CA ASP A 59 9.36 -1.55 1.95
C ASP A 59 8.66 -2.67 2.73
N ASN A 60 7.40 -2.95 2.40
CA ASN A 60 6.67 -4.10 2.97
C ASN A 60 7.19 -5.46 2.43
N HIS A 61 8.02 -5.46 1.39
CA HIS A 61 8.52 -6.68 0.77
C HIS A 61 9.53 -7.39 1.68
N SER A 62 9.53 -8.73 1.71
CA SER A 62 10.39 -9.53 2.60
C SER A 62 11.90 -9.35 2.42
N ASN A 63 12.32 -8.80 1.28
CA ASN A 63 13.72 -8.51 0.96
C ASN A 63 14.13 -7.06 1.31
N ASP A 64 13.21 -6.28 1.90
CA ASP A 64 13.46 -4.92 2.35
C ASP A 64 14.28 -4.88 3.64
N LEU A 65 15.17 -3.89 3.75
CA LEU A 65 16.04 -3.75 4.92
C LEU A 65 15.39 -2.99 6.09
N LEU A 66 14.31 -2.24 5.86
CA LEU A 66 13.73 -1.31 6.83
C LEU A 66 12.28 -1.66 7.23
N GLY A 67 11.44 -2.16 6.31
CA GLY A 67 10.00 -2.24 6.54
C GLY A 67 9.51 -3.38 7.44
N ASN A 68 10.34 -4.40 7.74
CA ASN A 68 10.04 -5.48 8.68
C ASN A 68 8.71 -6.24 8.44
N MET A 69 8.22 -6.31 7.21
CA MET A 69 7.08 -7.15 6.80
C MET A 69 7.56 -8.26 5.86
N MET A 70 6.71 -9.26 5.60
CA MET A 70 7.08 -10.46 4.84
C MET A 70 6.27 -10.63 3.54
N LEU A 71 5.90 -9.52 2.87
CA LEU A 71 5.14 -9.61 1.63
C LEU A 71 5.99 -10.13 0.48
N SER A 72 5.40 -11.00 -0.34
CA SER A 72 5.96 -11.40 -1.62
C SER A 72 5.65 -10.39 -2.72
N VAL A 73 6.30 -10.53 -3.88
CA VAL A 73 5.95 -9.76 -5.10
C VAL A 73 4.47 -9.93 -5.47
N ALA A 74 3.90 -11.12 -5.25
CA ALA A 74 2.50 -11.41 -5.56
C ALA A 74 1.55 -10.67 -4.59
N ASP A 75 1.91 -10.60 -3.30
CA ASP A 75 1.13 -9.85 -2.29
C ASP A 75 1.15 -8.36 -2.58
N MET A 76 2.31 -7.82 -2.95
CA MET A 76 2.45 -6.41 -3.36
C MET A 76 1.58 -6.09 -4.57
N GLN A 77 1.56 -6.98 -5.57
CA GLN A 77 0.70 -6.82 -6.74
C GLN A 77 -0.79 -6.94 -6.38
N ARG A 78 -1.15 -7.86 -5.48
CA ARG A 78 -2.53 -8.02 -4.99
C ARG A 78 -3.00 -6.77 -4.24
N ARG A 79 -2.16 -6.20 -3.38
CA ARG A 79 -2.40 -4.93 -2.69
C ARG A 79 -2.79 -3.83 -3.68
N ASP A 80 -1.91 -3.58 -4.65
CA ASP A 80 -2.09 -2.48 -5.60
C ASP A 80 -3.34 -2.71 -6.47
N ASN A 81 -3.55 -3.93 -6.96
CA ASN A 81 -4.71 -4.26 -7.78
C ASN A 81 -6.04 -4.02 -7.05
N VAL A 82 -6.16 -4.44 -5.79
CA VAL A 82 -7.40 -4.29 -5.01
C VAL A 82 -7.67 -2.81 -4.73
N ILE A 83 -6.66 -2.07 -4.27
CA ILE A 83 -6.79 -0.63 -3.96
C ILE A 83 -7.19 0.17 -5.19
N ILE A 84 -6.47 -0.01 -6.30
CA ILE A 84 -6.72 0.74 -7.54
C ILE A 84 -8.14 0.45 -8.05
N ARG A 85 -8.55 -0.83 -8.07
CA ARG A 85 -9.92 -1.20 -8.48
C ARG A 85 -10.97 -0.61 -7.56
N ALA A 86 -10.75 -0.63 -6.25
CA ALA A 86 -11.69 -0.10 -5.28
C ALA A 86 -11.94 1.39 -5.52
N PHE A 87 -10.89 2.20 -5.65
CA PHE A 87 -11.06 3.64 -5.86
C PHE A 87 -11.66 3.98 -7.22
N ILE A 88 -11.22 3.32 -8.30
CA ILE A 88 -11.80 3.52 -9.63
C ILE A 88 -13.28 3.13 -9.66
N LYS A 89 -13.65 1.98 -9.08
CA LYS A 89 -15.05 1.52 -9.03
C LYS A 89 -15.95 2.47 -8.25
N ASN A 90 -15.44 3.07 -7.18
CA ASN A 90 -16.16 4.05 -6.37
C ASN A 90 -16.09 5.49 -6.96
N ARG A 91 -15.50 5.66 -8.16
CA ARG A 91 -15.34 6.96 -8.84
C ARG A 91 -14.59 8.00 -7.99
N ILE A 92 -13.65 7.53 -7.16
CA ILE A 92 -12.77 8.39 -6.37
C ILE A 92 -11.47 8.57 -7.16
N PRO A 93 -11.09 9.80 -7.53
CA PRO A 93 -9.82 10.10 -8.15
C PRO A 93 -8.63 9.55 -7.33
N LEU A 94 -7.69 8.89 -8.01
CA LEU A 94 -6.54 8.25 -7.39
C LEU A 94 -5.25 8.73 -8.06
N ALA A 95 -4.38 9.37 -7.30
CA ALA A 95 -2.99 9.64 -7.66
C ALA A 95 -2.07 8.64 -6.96
N ILE A 96 -1.19 7.97 -7.71
CA ILE A 96 -0.26 6.99 -7.16
C ILE A 96 1.14 7.58 -7.17
N LEU A 97 1.78 7.63 -5.99
CA LEU A 97 3.17 8.03 -5.81
C LEU A 97 3.97 6.81 -5.35
N TYR A 98 5.24 6.73 -5.72
CA TYR A 98 6.13 5.74 -5.14
C TYR A 98 6.49 6.16 -3.70
N GLY A 99 6.65 5.17 -2.80
CA GLY A 99 7.10 5.38 -1.42
C GLY A 99 8.51 4.82 -1.18
N GLY A 100 8.76 4.37 0.05
CA GLY A 100 10.00 3.67 0.43
C GLY A 100 10.23 2.38 -0.36
N GLY A 101 11.41 1.78 -0.21
CA GLY A 101 11.81 0.60 -0.97
C GLY A 101 13.33 0.45 -0.97
N TYR A 102 13.83 -0.30 0.01
CA TYR A 102 15.23 -0.49 0.36
C TYR A 102 15.60 -1.96 0.28
N ASN A 103 15.08 -2.66 -0.73
CA ASN A 103 15.38 -4.06 -0.97
C ASN A 103 16.88 -4.27 -1.18
N ARG A 104 17.40 -5.42 -0.72
CA ARG A 104 18.82 -5.78 -0.90
C ARG A 104 19.29 -5.70 -2.35
N GLN A 105 18.37 -5.90 -3.30
CA GLN A 105 18.60 -5.78 -4.74
C GLN A 105 17.84 -4.55 -5.26
N PRO A 106 18.53 -3.49 -5.73
CA PRO A 106 17.88 -2.30 -6.28
C PRO A 106 16.94 -2.60 -7.46
N GLU A 107 17.26 -3.62 -8.26
CA GLU A 107 16.45 -4.06 -9.39
C GLU A 107 15.07 -4.57 -8.93
N LEU A 108 15.02 -5.18 -7.74
CA LEU A 108 13.76 -5.60 -7.15
C LEU A 108 12.91 -4.41 -6.72
N THR A 109 13.51 -3.39 -6.08
CA THR A 109 12.80 -2.14 -5.76
C THR A 109 12.23 -1.50 -7.04
N ALA A 110 13.05 -1.36 -8.08
CA ALA A 110 12.60 -0.81 -9.36
C ALA A 110 11.46 -1.64 -9.98
N LYS A 111 11.57 -2.98 -9.93
CA LYS A 111 10.53 -3.89 -10.40
C LYS A 111 9.22 -3.73 -9.63
N LEU A 112 9.27 -3.60 -8.31
CA LEU A 112 8.07 -3.44 -7.46
C LEU A 112 7.32 -2.14 -7.82
N HIS A 113 8.00 -0.99 -7.87
CA HIS A 113 7.37 0.26 -8.26
C HIS A 113 6.85 0.24 -9.71
N ARG A 114 7.61 -0.35 -10.64
CA ARG A 114 7.17 -0.53 -12.03
C ARG A 114 5.91 -1.39 -12.10
N ASN A 115 5.78 -2.42 -11.27
CA ASN A 115 4.60 -3.28 -11.23
C ASN A 115 3.35 -2.54 -10.73
N THR A 116 3.48 -1.64 -9.77
CA THR A 116 2.39 -0.75 -9.34
C THR A 116 1.88 0.08 -10.52
N VAL A 117 2.77 0.75 -11.26
CA VAL A 117 2.41 1.56 -12.43
C VAL A 117 1.80 0.72 -13.55
N ALA A 118 2.35 -0.47 -13.81
CA ALA A 118 1.79 -1.38 -14.80
C ALA A 118 0.38 -1.86 -14.44
N SER A 119 0.13 -2.12 -13.15
CA SER A 119 -1.19 -2.49 -12.62
C SER A 119 -2.18 -1.34 -12.79
N ALA A 120 -1.78 -0.12 -12.44
CA ALA A 120 -2.60 1.08 -12.64
C ALA A 120 -2.98 1.29 -14.10
N LYS A 121 -2.00 1.24 -15.02
CA LYS A 121 -2.25 1.37 -16.47
C LYS A 121 -3.22 0.30 -16.98
N LYS A 122 -3.01 -0.96 -16.57
CA LYS A 122 -3.88 -2.08 -16.98
C LYS A 122 -5.31 -1.83 -16.51
N ILE A 123 -5.50 -1.57 -15.22
CA ILE A 123 -6.82 -1.42 -14.61
C ILE A 123 -7.53 -0.18 -15.17
N ALA A 124 -6.86 0.96 -15.29
CA ALA A 124 -7.44 2.16 -15.89
C ALA A 124 -7.95 1.89 -17.32
N GLY A 125 -7.23 1.11 -18.11
CA GLY A 125 -7.65 0.71 -19.46
C GLY A 125 -8.84 -0.26 -19.50
N GLU A 126 -9.15 -0.95 -18.40
CA GLU A 126 -10.36 -1.79 -18.29
C GLU A 126 -11.62 -0.93 -18.01
N PHE A 127 -11.48 0.15 -17.25
CA PHE A 127 -12.60 1.03 -16.87
C PHE A 127 -12.81 2.21 -17.84
N GLY A 128 -11.79 2.63 -18.59
CA GLY A 128 -11.89 3.68 -19.61
C GLY A 128 -12.51 3.22 -20.94
N LYS A 129 -12.92 1.94 -21.04
CA LYS A 129 -13.57 1.36 -22.23
C LYS A 129 -15.10 1.27 -22.10
N ILE A 130 -15.69 1.97 -21.13
CA ILE A 130 -17.14 2.01 -20.89
C ILE A 130 -17.69 3.33 -21.42
#